data_AF-A0A151QRL5-F1
#
_entry.id   AF-A0A151QRL5-F1
#
_cell.length_a   1.000
_cell.length_b   1.000
_cell.length_c   1.000
_cell.angle_alpha   90.00
_cell.angle_beta   90.00
_cell.angle_gamma   90.00
#
_symmetry.space_group_name_H-M   'P 1'
#
loop_
_entity.id
_entity.type
_entity.pdbx_description
1 polymer ?
#
loop_
_entity_poly.entity_id
_entity_poly.type
_entity_poly.pdbx_seq_one_letter_code
_entity_poly.pdbx_strand_id
1 'polypeptide(L)'
;MESKTCCENEGAWSSQEEGILINYVQVHGEGNWGDLPLRAGLKRCGESCKHRWLNYLKPRGRNISLDEQELIIRLHKLLGNRYYITLFSLTL
;
A
#
# COMPACT_ATOMS: atom_id res chain seq x y z
N MET A 1 24.15 -8.21 13.58
CA MET A 1 23.33 -8.83 12.52
C MET A 1 23.16 -7.74 11.47
N GLU A 2 23.97 -7.80 10.42
CA GLU A 2 24.21 -6.69 9.50
C GLU A 2 22.91 -6.21 8.84
N SER A 3 22.60 -4.94 9.06
CA SER A 3 21.74 -4.16 8.18
C SER A 3 22.42 -4.10 6.82
N LYS A 4 22.17 -5.10 5.97
CA LYS A 4 22.52 -5.01 4.56
C LYS A 4 21.74 -3.81 4.00
N THR A 5 22.45 -2.71 3.74
CA THR A 5 22.00 -1.63 2.87
C THR A 5 21.71 -2.27 1.52
N CYS A 6 20.48 -2.73 1.34
CA CYS A 6 20.09 -3.28 0.07
C CYS A 6 19.63 -2.14 -0.83
N CYS A 7 20.09 -2.18 -2.07
CA CYS A 7 19.48 -1.50 -3.19
C CYS A 7 19.89 -0.01 -3.41
N GLU A 8 21.16 0.37 -3.22
CA GLU A 8 21.66 1.71 -3.67
C GLU A 8 21.65 1.87 -5.21
N ASN A 9 21.52 0.77 -5.99
CA ASN A 9 21.62 0.79 -7.46
C ASN A 9 20.50 0.06 -8.20
N GLU A 10 19.40 -0.30 -7.55
CA GLU A 10 18.30 -0.98 -8.26
C GLU A 10 17.41 0.07 -8.92
N GLY A 11 17.45 0.10 -10.26
CA GLY A 11 16.70 1.04 -11.07
C GLY A 11 15.17 0.99 -10.84
N ALA A 12 14.46 1.81 -11.62
CA ALA A 12 13.01 1.94 -11.54
C ALA A 12 12.30 0.57 -11.56
N TRP A 13 11.24 0.44 -10.77
CA TRP A 13 10.39 -0.75 -10.78
C TRP A 13 9.70 -0.90 -12.14
N SER A 14 9.85 -2.06 -12.76
CA SER A 14 9.13 -2.39 -13.99
C SER A 14 7.74 -2.95 -13.69
N SER A 15 6.80 -2.78 -14.62
CA SER A 15 5.44 -3.32 -14.47
C SER A 15 5.41 -4.85 -14.33
N GLN A 16 6.42 -5.55 -14.87
CA GLN A 16 6.56 -7.00 -14.71
C GLN A 16 6.91 -7.38 -13.27
N GLU A 17 7.87 -6.67 -12.65
CA GLU A 17 8.24 -6.89 -11.25
C GLU A 17 7.07 -6.57 -10.31
N GLU A 18 6.33 -5.50 -10.60
CA GLU A 18 5.12 -5.14 -9.85
C GLU A 18 4.04 -6.21 -9.96
N GLY A 19 3.81 -6.75 -11.15
CA GLY A 19 2.85 -7.84 -11.37
C GLY A 19 3.21 -9.09 -10.56
N ILE A 20 4.50 -9.45 -10.51
CA ILE A 20 5.00 -10.56 -9.69
C ILE A 20 4.76 -10.28 -8.19
N LEU A 21 5.08 -9.07 -7.73
CA LEU A 21 4.89 -8.66 -6.33
C LEU A 21 3.41 -8.70 -5.94
N ILE A 22 2.52 -8.16 -6.78
CA ILE A 22 1.07 -8.16 -6.56
C ILE A 22 0.55 -9.60 -6.49
N ASN A 23 0.87 -10.43 -7.48
CA ASN A 23 0.39 -11.80 -7.53
C ASN A 23 0.86 -12.62 -6.32
N TYR A 24 2.14 -12.47 -5.95
CA TYR A 24 2.67 -13.15 -4.77
C TYR A 24 1.92 -12.76 -3.50
N VAL A 25 1.69 -11.45 -3.29
CA VAL A 25 0.99 -10.94 -2.10
C VAL A 25 -0.49 -11.35 -2.11
N GLN A 26 -1.14 -11.41 -3.27
CA GLN A 26 -2.52 -11.90 -3.40
C GLN A 26 -2.64 -13.39 -3.05
N VAL A 27 -1.66 -14.22 -3.43
CA VAL A 27 -1.68 -15.67 -3.18
C VAL A 27 -1.24 -16.02 -1.75
N HIS A 28 -0.23 -15.35 -1.22
CA HIS A 28 0.40 -15.69 0.07
C HIS A 28 0.04 -14.76 1.23
N GLY A 29 -0.63 -13.65 0.95
CA GLY A 29 -0.93 -12.59 1.92
C GLY A 29 0.22 -11.58 2.08
N GLU A 30 -0.10 -10.46 2.72
CA GLU A 30 0.88 -9.41 3.06
C GLU A 30 1.79 -9.85 4.20
N GLY A 31 3.11 -9.76 4.04
CA GLY A 31 4.08 -10.08 5.10
C GLY A 31 5.29 -10.86 4.60
N ASN A 32 6.12 -11.32 5.55
CA ASN A 32 7.35 -12.09 5.28
C ASN A 32 8.25 -11.46 4.21
N TRP A 33 8.36 -10.13 4.24
CA TRP A 33 9.07 -9.34 3.22
C TRP A 33 10.55 -9.74 3.07
N GLY A 34 11.19 -10.29 4.10
CA GLY A 34 12.57 -10.76 4.03
C GLY A 34 12.77 -11.90 3.02
N ASP A 35 11.90 -12.91 3.04
CA ASP A 35 11.99 -14.09 2.15
C ASP A 35 11.16 -13.93 0.87
N LEU A 36 10.24 -12.97 0.85
CA LEU A 36 9.34 -12.74 -0.29
C LEU A 36 10.08 -12.60 -1.62
N PRO A 37 11.14 -11.78 -1.79
CA PRO A 37 11.77 -11.61 -3.09
C PRO A 37 12.33 -12.92 -3.63
N LEU A 38 12.96 -13.72 -2.77
CA LEU A 38 13.50 -15.03 -3.13
C LEU A 38 12.39 -15.98 -3.56
N ARG A 39 11.27 -16.02 -2.82
CA ARG A 39 10.12 -16.89 -3.12
C ARG A 39 9.32 -16.45 -4.34
N ALA A 40 9.25 -15.15 -4.60
CA ALA A 40 8.59 -14.57 -5.76
C ALA A 40 9.48 -14.57 -7.02
N GLY A 41 10.77 -14.90 -6.90
CA GLY A 41 11.73 -14.83 -8.02
C GLY A 41 12.13 -13.40 -8.39
N LEU A 42 11.95 -12.44 -7.48
CA LEU A 42 12.34 -11.04 -7.67
C LEU A 42 13.81 -10.85 -7.29
N LYS A 43 14.57 -10.20 -8.16
CA LYS A 43 15.94 -9.74 -7.89
C LYS A 43 15.90 -8.39 -7.14
N ARG A 44 15.14 -8.33 -6.05
CA ARG A 44 14.96 -7.14 -5.21
C ARG A 44 15.20 -7.50 -3.75
N CYS A 45 15.45 -6.49 -2.93
CA CYS A 45 15.48 -6.64 -1.47
C CYS A 45 14.09 -6.59 -0.83
N GLY A 46 13.94 -7.29 0.30
CA GLY A 46 12.68 -7.37 1.02
C GLY A 46 12.12 -6.00 1.43
N GLU A 47 12.98 -5.10 1.89
CA GLU A 47 12.57 -3.74 2.27
C GLU A 47 12.08 -2.93 1.05
N SER A 48 12.69 -3.11 -0.14
CA SER A 48 12.23 -2.47 -1.38
C SER A 48 10.85 -3.01 -1.79
N CYS A 49 10.64 -4.33 -1.72
CA CYS A 49 9.33 -4.93 -1.99
C CYS A 49 8.25 -4.41 -1.03
N LYS A 50 8.54 -4.35 0.27
CA LYS A 50 7.64 -3.81 1.30
C LYS A 50 7.31 -2.35 1.03
N HIS A 51 8.32 -1.52 0.76
CA HIS A 51 8.14 -0.11 0.47
C HIS A 51 7.30 0.09 -0.80
N ARG A 52 7.58 -0.69 -1.86
CA ARG A 52 6.82 -0.63 -3.12
C ARG A 52 5.36 -1.01 -2.91
N TRP A 53 5.11 -2.10 -2.18
CA TRP A 53 3.77 -2.55 -1.86
C TRP A 53 3.01 -1.48 -1.09
N LEU A 54 3.49 -1.05 0.07
CA LEU A 54 2.75 -0.13 0.96
C LEU A 54 2.50 1.24 0.32
N ASN A 55 3.41 1.73 -0.52
CA ASN A 55 3.28 3.07 -1.08
C ASN A 55 2.54 3.11 -2.41
N TYR A 56 2.71 2.10 -3.28
CA TYR A 56 2.27 2.21 -4.68
C TYR A 56 1.29 1.11 -5.10
N LEU A 57 1.47 -0.13 -4.63
CA LEU A 57 0.71 -1.28 -5.16
C LEU A 57 -0.45 -1.69 -4.27
N LYS A 58 -0.34 -1.47 -2.96
CA LYS A 58 -1.41 -1.77 -2.02
C LYS A 58 -2.61 -0.90 -2.36
N PRO A 59 -3.80 -1.49 -2.62
CA PRO A 59 -5.00 -0.71 -2.86
C PRO A 59 -5.26 0.19 -1.66
N ARG A 60 -5.10 1.51 -1.87
CA ARG A 60 -5.28 2.51 -0.82
C ARG A 60 -6.77 2.73 -0.61
N GLY A 61 -7.30 2.16 0.47
CA GLY A 61 -8.62 2.47 0.98
C GLY A 61 -9.77 1.88 0.18
N ARG A 62 -10.89 1.73 0.87
CA ARG A 62 -12.16 1.27 0.30
C ARG A 62 -12.67 2.26 -0.75
N ASN A 63 -13.18 1.76 -1.87
CA ASN A 63 -13.93 2.58 -2.81
C ASN A 63 -15.16 3.14 -2.07
N ILE A 64 -15.15 4.44 -1.80
CA ILE A 64 -16.25 5.12 -1.12
C ILE A 64 -17.42 5.18 -2.11
N SER A 65 -18.52 4.50 -1.77
CA SER A 65 -19.74 4.50 -2.57
C SER A 65 -20.34 5.91 -2.69
N LEU A 66 -21.17 6.14 -3.71
CA LEU A 66 -21.85 7.44 -3.89
C LEU A 66 -22.70 7.81 -2.67
N ASP A 67 -23.36 6.83 -2.04
CA ASP A 67 -24.14 7.03 -0.81
C ASP A 67 -23.25 7.47 0.36
N GLU A 68 -22.08 6.85 0.51
CA GLU A 68 -21.11 7.29 1.51
C GLU A 68 -20.62 8.71 1.22
N GLN A 69 -20.36 9.07 -0.05
CA GLN A 69 -19.97 10.44 -0.43
C GLN A 69 -21.06 11.46 -0.09
N GLU A 70 -22.33 11.13 -0.32
CA GLU A 70 -23.44 12.01 0.03
C GLU A 70 -23.58 12.15 1.56
N LEU A 71 -23.43 11.05 2.29
CA LEU A 71 -23.45 11.05 3.76
C LEU A 71 -22.31 11.91 4.31
N ILE A 72 -21.11 11.80 3.73
CA ILE A 72 -19.92 12.62 4.03
C ILE A 72 -20.24 14.11 3.83
N ILE A 73 -20.86 14.50 2.70
CA ILE A 73 -21.25 15.89 2.43
C ILE A 73 -22.30 16.40 3.43
N ARG A 74 -23.30 15.58 3.75
CA ARG A 74 -24.33 15.91 4.73
C ARG A 74 -23.73 16.09 6.14
N LEU A 75 -22.84 15.18 6.54
CA LEU A 75 -22.13 15.25 7.82
C LEU A 75 -21.23 16.49 7.90
N HIS A 76 -20.53 16.84 6.81
CA HIS A 76 -19.72 18.06 6.75
C HIS A 76 -20.57 19.31 6.99
N LYS A 77 -21.75 19.39 6.37
CA LYS A 77 -22.68 20.52 6.56
C LYS A 77 -23.21 20.62 7.99
N LEU A 78 -23.37 19.50 8.69
CA LEU A 78 -23.92 19.45 10.05
C LEU A 78 -22.87 19.70 11.13
N LEU A 79 -21.67 19.12 11.00
CA LEU A 79 -20.65 19.10 12.05
C LEU A 79 -19.52 20.13 11.82
N GLY A 80 -19.41 20.67 10.61
CA GLY A 80 -18.36 21.61 10.23
C GLY A 80 -16.98 20.96 10.05
N ASN A 81 -16.09 21.71 9.40
CA ASN A 81 -14.82 21.21 8.84
C ASN A 81 -13.83 20.65 9.90
N ARG A 82 -13.95 21.08 11.16
CA ARG A 82 -13.02 20.74 12.26
C ARG A 82 -13.16 19.29 12.75
N TYR A 83 -14.37 18.75 12.80
CA TYR A 83 -14.63 17.36 13.22
C TYR A 83 -14.63 16.41 12.03
N TYR A 84 -15.01 16.92 10.86
CA TYR A 84 -15.04 16.18 9.59
C TYR A 84 -13.67 15.61 9.19
N ILE A 85 -12.62 16.43 9.16
CA ILE A 85 -11.28 16.01 8.71
C ILE A 85 -10.71 14.91 9.64
N THR A 86 -10.95 15.04 10.94
CA THR A 86 -10.44 14.10 11.94
C THR A 86 -11.16 12.75 11.86
N LEU A 87 -12.48 12.74 11.67
CA LEU A 87 -13.25 11.50 11.55
C LEU A 87 -12.97 10.78 10.23
N PHE A 88 -12.85 11.52 9.12
CA PHE A 88 -12.62 10.93 7.81
C PHE A 88 -11.23 10.28 7.69
N SER A 89 -10.20 10.88 8.31
CA SER A 89 -8.83 10.34 8.33
C SER A 89 -8.67 9.08 9.20
N LEU A 90 -9.61 8.82 10.13
CA LEU A 90 -9.61 7.62 10.99
C LEU A 90 -10.42 6.46 10.39
N THR A 91 -11.17 6.72 9.32
CA THR A 91 -12.06 5.73 8.68
C THR A 91 -11.51 5.21 7.35
N LEU A 92 -10.36 5.74 6.91
CA LEU A 92 -9.61 5.41 5.69
C LEU A 92 -8.26 4.77 6.01
#